data_AF-A0A2T6BZ10-F1
#
_entry.id   AF-A0A2T6BZ10-F1
#
_cell.length_a   1.000
_cell.length_b   1.000
_cell.length_c   1.000
_cell.angle_alpha   90.00
_cell.angle_beta   90.00
_cell.angle_gamma   90.00
#
_symmetry.space_group_name_H-M   'P 1'
#
loop_
_entity.id
_entity.type
_entity.pdbx_description
1 polymer ?
#
loop_
_entity_poly.entity_id
_entity_poly.type
_entity_poly.pdbx_seq_one_letter_code
_entity_poly.pdbx_strand_id
1 'polypeptide(L)'
;MISGGGLPLPVHAMNTLQNEIRLLEEHREPYAVVTVVRRVRPSSSTVGDKAVVTSDGRIFGFVGGQCTHGLVTDQARQCLETGQSQLLLITPRPPAEAEEGVTVLPMTCQSEGEVELFIEPKLPDPLLLVIGDFPIALALEELAPKFGWFPRRLALEQNQANGSDPLERLKRGVSEVCEPDMYAMVATMGLYDGDSLRMLRDYPLAYAGLVTSPKRWRSQREELIRTGVSAEFCDFVDAPAGHDIGAVGPQEIALSIFAQMIERRRRQTDVRYFPPSGTSTSETVAGGTVSTSTGLGTGIDPVCGMRVDLDNTAYRTEHDGKTVGFCCPHCLSKFQQDPEAYAITR
;
A
#
# COMPACT_ATOMS: atom_id res chain seq x y z
N MET A 1 13.95 57.20 -16.35
CA MET A 1 14.77 56.54 -15.31
C MET A 1 13.80 55.88 -14.34
N ILE A 2 13.51 54.60 -14.53
CA ILE A 2 12.56 53.83 -13.72
C ILE A 2 13.35 52.68 -13.07
N SER A 3 13.66 52.83 -11.79
CA SER A 3 14.24 51.80 -10.93
C SER A 3 13.11 51.02 -10.28
N GLY A 4 12.68 49.93 -10.93
CA GLY A 4 11.75 48.95 -10.35
C GLY A 4 12.53 47.83 -9.67
N GLY A 5 12.77 47.98 -8.37
CA GLY A 5 13.28 46.91 -7.51
C GLY A 5 12.25 45.80 -7.40
N GLY A 6 12.64 44.57 -7.75
CA GLY A 6 11.87 43.39 -7.39
C GLY A 6 11.86 43.26 -5.87
N LEU A 7 10.68 43.35 -5.27
CA LEU A 7 10.52 43.01 -3.85
C LEU A 7 10.85 41.53 -3.67
N PRO A 8 11.72 41.16 -2.71
CA PRO A 8 11.83 39.77 -2.30
C PRO A 8 10.48 39.30 -1.75
N LEU A 9 10.13 38.04 -2.03
CA LEU A 9 8.97 37.40 -1.40
C LEU A 9 9.05 37.59 0.12
N PRO A 10 7.97 38.03 0.79
CA PRO A 10 8.01 38.28 2.23
C PRO A 10 8.41 36.99 2.97
N VAL A 11 9.42 37.09 3.82
CA VAL A 11 10.02 35.99 4.61
C VAL A 11 8.97 35.16 5.38
N HIS A 12 7.82 35.75 5.71
CA HIS A 12 6.69 35.05 6.31
C HIS A 12 6.02 34.01 5.39
N ALA A 13 5.91 34.27 4.07
CA ALA A 13 5.26 33.35 3.13
C ALA A 13 6.13 32.11 2.82
N MET A 14 7.46 32.27 2.80
CA MET A 14 8.39 31.15 2.60
C MET A 14 8.36 30.18 3.78
N ASN A 15 8.27 30.71 5.02
CA ASN A 15 8.10 29.90 6.22
C ASN A 15 6.77 29.14 6.22
N THR A 16 5.69 29.71 5.67
CA THR A 16 4.41 29.01 5.53
C THR A 16 4.50 27.83 4.56
N LEU A 17 5.08 28.01 3.36
CA LEU A 17 5.16 26.93 2.37
C LEU A 17 6.00 25.74 2.86
N GLN A 18 7.13 26.01 3.52
CA GLN A 18 7.98 24.97 4.12
C GLN A 18 7.27 24.22 5.25
N ASN A 19 6.47 24.92 6.05
CA ASN A 19 5.67 24.27 7.10
C ASN A 19 4.60 23.36 6.50
N GLU A 20 3.91 23.78 5.44
CA GLU A 20 2.92 22.93 4.76
C GLU A 20 3.57 21.67 4.19
N ILE A 21 4.72 21.80 3.51
CA ILE A 21 5.50 20.65 3.02
C ILE A 21 5.82 19.68 4.17
N ARG A 22 6.31 20.21 5.29
CA ARG A 22 6.67 19.38 6.45
C ARG A 22 5.46 18.62 7.00
N LEU A 23 4.30 19.26 7.09
CA LEU A 23 3.06 18.61 7.56
C LEU A 23 2.61 17.52 6.59
N LEU A 24 2.64 17.79 5.28
CA LEU A 24 2.31 16.80 4.26
C LEU A 24 3.25 15.59 4.33
N GLU A 25 4.55 15.82 4.50
CA GLU A 25 5.55 14.76 4.67
C GLU A 25 5.36 13.95 5.96
N GLU A 26 5.08 14.62 7.10
CA GLU A 26 4.75 13.98 8.37
C GLU A 26 3.52 13.07 8.26
N HIS A 27 2.52 13.48 7.48
CA HIS A 27 1.29 12.73 7.22
C HIS A 27 1.37 11.75 6.04
N ARG A 28 2.52 11.67 5.35
CA ARG A 28 2.69 10.86 4.11
C ARG A 28 1.66 11.23 3.02
N GLU A 29 1.24 12.49 2.96
CA GLU A 29 0.31 12.98 1.95
C GLU A 29 1.05 13.35 0.65
N PRO A 30 0.66 12.77 -0.51
CA PRO A 30 1.23 13.16 -1.80
C PRO A 30 0.96 14.63 -2.15
N TYR A 31 1.96 15.32 -2.68
CA TYR A 31 1.85 16.71 -3.13
C TYR A 31 2.74 17.00 -4.33
N ALA A 32 2.45 18.03 -5.09
CA ALA A 32 3.28 18.48 -6.20
C ALA A 32 3.87 19.85 -5.90
N VAL A 33 5.15 20.03 -6.21
CA VAL A 33 5.79 21.34 -6.19
C VAL A 33 5.73 21.94 -7.59
N VAL A 34 5.13 23.11 -7.71
CA VAL A 34 5.05 23.87 -8.95
C VAL A 34 6.02 25.04 -8.85
N THR A 35 6.90 25.18 -9.84
CA THR A 35 7.88 26.26 -9.91
C THR A 35 7.76 27.02 -11.21
N VAL A 36 7.68 28.34 -11.15
CA VAL A 36 7.76 29.19 -12.34
C VAL A 36 9.22 29.24 -12.82
N VAL A 37 9.49 28.63 -13.98
CA VAL A 37 10.85 28.54 -14.54
C VAL A 37 11.09 29.57 -15.64
N ARG A 38 10.04 30.00 -16.35
CA ARG A 38 10.11 31.06 -17.36
C ARG A 38 8.82 31.88 -17.37
N ARG A 39 8.93 33.15 -17.77
CA ARG A 39 7.76 34.00 -18.05
C ARG A 39 8.00 34.99 -19.19
N VAL A 40 6.93 35.33 -19.89
CA VAL A 40 6.81 36.46 -20.81
C VAL A 40 5.69 37.37 -20.30
N ARG A 41 5.96 38.67 -20.22
CA ARG A 41 4.97 39.64 -19.71
C ARG A 41 3.84 39.87 -20.73
N PRO A 42 2.64 40.25 -20.27
CA PRO A 42 2.24 40.51 -18.88
C PRO A 42 1.92 39.22 -18.09
N SER A 43 2.58 39.03 -16.94
CA SER A 43 2.27 37.94 -16.00
C SER A 43 2.42 38.42 -14.56
N SER A 44 1.50 38.00 -13.69
CA SER A 44 1.51 38.29 -12.25
C SER A 44 2.59 37.51 -11.50
N SER A 45 3.04 36.37 -12.04
CA SER A 45 4.10 35.56 -11.44
C SER A 45 5.49 35.98 -11.89
N THR A 46 6.47 35.65 -11.06
CA THR A 46 7.89 35.87 -11.28
C THR A 46 8.66 34.55 -11.34
N VAL A 47 9.78 34.53 -12.06
CA VAL A 47 10.64 33.34 -12.11
C VAL A 47 11.14 33.04 -10.69
N GLY A 48 10.99 31.80 -10.26
CA GLY A 48 11.30 31.35 -8.90
C GLY A 48 10.10 31.31 -7.96
N ASP A 49 8.94 31.87 -8.34
CA ASP A 49 7.69 31.68 -7.62
C ASP A 49 7.35 30.18 -7.50
N LYS A 50 6.87 29.78 -6.33
CA LYS A 50 6.56 28.39 -5.99
C LYS A 50 5.19 28.24 -5.36
N ALA A 51 4.56 27.12 -5.67
CA ALA A 51 3.39 26.65 -4.96
C ALA A 51 3.47 25.14 -4.70
N VAL A 52 2.78 24.70 -3.66
CA VAL A 52 2.49 23.30 -3.37
C VAL A 52 1.05 23.04 -3.73
N VAL A 53 0.80 21.95 -4.46
CA VAL A 53 -0.54 21.50 -4.82
C VAL A 53 -0.76 20.11 -4.22
N THR A 54 -1.78 19.96 -3.40
CA THR A 54 -2.15 18.68 -2.78
C THR A 54 -3.02 17.84 -3.72
N SER A 55 -3.18 16.54 -3.41
CA SER A 55 -4.01 15.62 -4.20
C SER A 55 -5.48 16.03 -4.30
N ASP A 56 -6.00 16.75 -3.31
CA ASP A 56 -7.35 17.33 -3.30
C ASP A 56 -7.45 18.71 -4.00
N GLY A 57 -6.36 19.19 -4.59
CA GLY A 57 -6.33 20.41 -5.40
C GLY A 57 -6.16 21.71 -4.62
N ARG A 58 -5.90 21.67 -3.30
CA ARG A 58 -5.53 22.89 -2.55
C ARG A 58 -4.16 23.38 -3.01
N ILE A 59 -4.01 24.71 -3.08
CA ILE A 59 -2.77 25.37 -3.48
C ILE A 59 -2.26 26.24 -2.33
N PHE A 60 -1.00 26.03 -1.95
CA PHE A 60 -0.27 26.85 -1.00
C PHE A 60 0.88 27.56 -1.71
N GLY A 61 1.02 28.87 -1.55
CA GLY A 61 1.99 29.67 -2.30
C GLY A 61 1.38 30.29 -3.57
N PHE A 62 2.23 30.62 -4.54
CA PHE A 62 1.82 31.39 -5.72
C PHE A 62 2.62 30.99 -6.95
N VAL A 63 1.95 30.76 -8.08
CA VAL A 63 2.58 30.51 -9.40
C VAL A 63 1.85 31.22 -10.54
N GLY A 64 0.84 32.04 -10.23
CA GLY A 64 0.01 32.74 -11.19
C GLY A 64 -1.32 33.18 -10.57
N GLY A 65 -2.09 33.99 -11.32
CA GLY A 65 -3.41 34.41 -10.90
C GLY A 65 -4.47 33.30 -11.01
N GLN A 66 -5.71 33.60 -10.63
CA GLN A 66 -6.84 32.65 -10.65
C GLN A 66 -7.05 31.95 -12.00
N CYS A 67 -6.69 32.59 -13.13
CA CYS A 67 -6.84 32.02 -14.46
C CYS A 67 -6.00 30.76 -14.70
N THR A 68 -4.87 30.59 -14.02
CA THR A 68 -3.99 29.42 -14.21
C THR A 68 -4.24 28.32 -13.18
N HIS A 69 -5.03 28.57 -12.14
CA HIS A 69 -5.22 27.63 -11.03
C HIS A 69 -5.76 26.28 -11.49
N GLY A 70 -6.85 26.26 -12.27
CA GLY A 70 -7.46 25.00 -12.74
C GLY A 70 -6.50 24.16 -13.59
N LEU A 71 -5.79 24.79 -14.53
CA LEU A 71 -4.79 24.10 -15.37
C LEU A 71 -3.66 23.54 -14.50
N VAL A 72 -3.16 24.32 -13.54
CA VAL A 72 -2.08 23.88 -12.65
C VAL A 72 -2.54 22.73 -11.76
N THR A 73 -3.74 22.77 -11.19
CA THR A 73 -4.26 21.67 -10.35
C THR A 73 -4.49 20.40 -11.16
N ASP A 74 -5.02 20.51 -12.37
CA ASP A 74 -5.25 19.35 -13.24
C ASP A 74 -3.92 18.67 -13.62
N GLN A 75 -2.93 19.46 -14.00
CA GLN A 75 -1.61 18.94 -14.35
C GLN A 75 -0.85 18.42 -13.12
N ALA A 76 -0.95 19.08 -11.97
CA ALA A 76 -0.40 18.58 -10.72
C ALA A 76 -1.00 17.23 -10.32
N ARG A 77 -2.32 17.06 -10.46
CA ARG A 77 -3.01 15.79 -10.21
C ARG A 77 -2.52 14.70 -11.15
N GLN A 78 -2.33 15.00 -12.44
CA GLN A 78 -1.76 14.06 -13.39
C GLN A 78 -0.31 13.67 -13.04
N CYS A 79 0.53 14.62 -12.61
CA CYS A 79 1.87 14.31 -12.12
C CYS A 79 1.84 13.42 -10.87
N LEU A 80 0.89 13.65 -9.95
CA LEU A 80 0.71 12.83 -8.76
C LEU A 80 0.25 11.40 -9.08
N GLU A 81 -0.67 11.25 -10.04
CA GLU A 81 -1.14 9.93 -10.49
C GLU A 81 -0.05 9.14 -11.21
N THR A 82 0.74 9.81 -12.06
CA THR A 82 1.78 9.16 -12.88
C THR A 82 3.12 9.04 -12.16
N GLY A 83 3.35 9.84 -11.12
CA GLY A 83 4.66 10.01 -10.48
C GLY A 83 5.71 10.68 -11.39
N GLN A 84 5.32 11.22 -12.55
CA GLN A 84 6.23 11.84 -13.50
C GLN A 84 6.19 13.36 -13.40
N SER A 85 7.37 13.98 -13.40
CA SER A 85 7.49 15.44 -13.51
C SER A 85 7.15 15.93 -14.91
N GLN A 86 6.62 17.14 -15.01
CA GLN A 86 6.22 17.73 -16.28
C GLN A 86 6.69 19.18 -16.38
N LEU A 87 7.07 19.59 -17.60
CA LEU A 87 7.29 20.97 -17.97
C LEU A 87 6.06 21.46 -18.74
N LEU A 88 5.39 22.49 -18.21
CA LEU A 88 4.11 22.97 -18.69
C LEU A 88 4.26 24.40 -19.22
N LEU A 89 3.96 24.60 -20.50
CA LEU A 89 3.86 25.92 -21.12
C LEU A 89 2.38 26.34 -21.23
N ILE A 90 2.04 27.44 -20.56
CA ILE A 90 0.74 28.10 -20.67
C ILE A 90 0.92 29.36 -21.51
N THR A 91 0.32 29.37 -22.71
CA THR A 91 0.54 30.43 -23.72
C THR A 91 -0.75 30.76 -24.49
N PRO A 92 -0.95 32.02 -24.94
CA PRO A 92 -2.06 32.36 -25.83
C PRO A 92 -1.72 32.03 -27.29
N ARG A 93 -0.46 31.68 -27.59
CA ARG A 93 0.06 31.39 -28.92
C ARG A 93 0.80 30.05 -28.87
N PRO A 94 0.07 28.91 -28.96
CA PRO A 94 0.70 27.61 -29.03
C PRO A 94 1.64 27.54 -30.24
N PRO A 95 2.87 27.03 -30.08
CA PRO A 95 3.75 26.80 -31.22
C PRO A 95 3.14 25.73 -32.15
N ALA A 96 3.51 25.78 -33.44
CA ALA A 96 3.04 24.80 -34.43
C ALA A 96 3.56 23.39 -34.15
N GLU A 97 4.75 23.28 -33.56
CA GLU A 97 5.36 22.05 -33.10
C GLU A 97 5.64 22.17 -31.60
N ALA A 98 5.19 21.19 -30.82
CA ALA A 98 5.50 21.11 -29.41
C ALA A 98 6.92 20.57 -29.23
N GLU A 99 7.69 21.18 -28.33
CA GLU A 99 9.01 20.68 -27.94
C GLU A 99 8.84 19.38 -27.14
N GLU A 100 9.75 18.42 -27.36
CA GLU A 100 9.71 17.13 -26.67
C GLU A 100 9.81 17.34 -25.15
N GLY A 101 8.89 16.75 -24.39
CA GLY A 101 8.85 16.89 -22.93
C GLY A 101 8.14 18.16 -22.42
N VAL A 102 7.61 19.01 -23.31
CA VAL A 102 6.82 20.19 -22.94
C VAL A 102 5.33 19.97 -23.22
N THR A 103 4.52 19.96 -22.17
CA THR A 103 3.06 20.00 -22.29
C THR A 103 2.64 21.44 -22.58
N VAL A 104 1.94 21.68 -23.70
CA VAL A 104 1.45 23.02 -24.05
C VAL A 104 -0.05 23.11 -23.80
N LEU A 105 -0.47 24.06 -22.97
CA LEU A 105 -1.88 24.35 -22.71
C LEU A 105 -2.23 25.78 -23.15
N PRO A 106 -3.38 25.96 -23.84
CA PRO A 106 -3.82 27.28 -24.24
C PRO A 106 -4.25 28.08 -23.00
N MET A 107 -3.95 29.37 -22.99
CA MET A 107 -4.51 30.26 -21.98
C MET A 107 -6.02 30.42 -22.12
N THR A 108 -6.70 30.38 -20.97
CA THR A 108 -8.15 30.60 -20.86
C THR A 108 -8.51 32.05 -20.51
N CYS A 109 -7.52 32.95 -20.41
CA CYS A 109 -7.70 34.35 -20.04
C CYS A 109 -7.18 35.31 -21.11
N GLN A 110 -7.65 36.56 -21.09
CA GLN A 110 -7.27 37.62 -22.04
C GLN A 110 -5.88 38.21 -21.83
N SER A 111 -5.03 37.60 -20.98
CA SER A 111 -3.66 38.07 -20.85
C SER A 111 -2.85 37.69 -22.09
N GLU A 112 -1.89 38.51 -22.49
CA GLU A 112 -0.98 38.20 -23.61
C GLU A 112 0.33 37.54 -23.13
N GLY A 113 0.45 37.29 -21.82
CA GLY A 113 1.65 36.74 -21.22
C GLY A 113 1.78 35.24 -21.42
N GLU A 114 2.99 34.73 -21.19
CA GLU A 114 3.26 33.30 -21.24
C GLU A 114 3.96 32.90 -19.94
N VAL A 115 3.66 31.71 -19.44
CA VAL A 115 4.33 31.18 -18.25
C VAL A 115 4.70 29.72 -18.48
N GLU A 116 5.89 29.37 -18.03
CA GLU A 116 6.38 28.01 -18.06
C GLU A 116 6.62 27.53 -16.63
N LEU A 117 6.03 26.38 -16.32
CA LEU A 117 5.94 25.83 -14.99
C LEU A 117 6.59 24.45 -14.99
N PHE A 118 7.50 24.20 -14.04
CA PHE A 118 7.96 22.85 -13.75
C PHE A 118 7.17 22.27 -12.60
N ILE A 119 6.48 21.15 -12.83
CA ILE A 119 5.64 20.46 -11.87
C ILE A 119 6.36 19.17 -11.47
N GLU A 120 6.71 19.05 -10.20
CA GLU A 120 7.41 17.90 -9.65
C GLU A 120 6.54 17.20 -8.59
N PRO A 121 6.07 15.96 -8.83
CA PRO A 121 5.32 15.21 -7.83
C PRO A 121 6.26 14.71 -6.71
N LYS A 122 5.76 14.76 -5.48
CA LYS A 122 6.37 14.24 -4.26
C LYS A 122 5.42 13.20 -3.69
N LEU A 123 5.75 11.94 -3.97
CA LEU A 123 5.01 10.79 -3.48
C LEU A 123 5.67 10.26 -2.21
N PRO A 124 4.90 9.77 -1.22
CA PRO A 124 5.47 9.10 -0.08
C PRO A 124 6.23 7.84 -0.52
N ASP A 125 7.29 7.49 0.21
CA ASP A 125 7.99 6.23 0.00
C ASP A 125 7.00 5.05 0.14
N PRO A 126 6.96 4.11 -0.82
CA PRO A 126 6.05 2.97 -0.76
C PRO A 126 6.24 2.19 0.54
N LEU A 127 5.12 1.74 1.11
CA LEU A 127 5.15 0.88 2.29
C LEU A 127 5.84 -0.45 1.95
N LEU A 128 6.78 -0.86 2.81
CA LEU A 128 7.30 -2.21 2.89
C LEU A 128 6.83 -2.87 4.18
N LEU A 129 5.83 -3.74 4.06
CA LEU A 129 5.36 -4.59 5.14
C LEU A 129 6.29 -5.79 5.31
N VAL A 130 6.98 -5.88 6.44
CA VAL A 130 7.89 -6.98 6.77
C VAL A 130 7.25 -7.87 7.83
N ILE A 131 6.94 -9.12 7.52
CA ILE A 131 6.31 -10.05 8.45
C ILE A 131 7.37 -11.00 9.00
N GLY A 132 7.68 -10.88 10.30
CA GLY A 132 8.66 -11.72 10.99
C GLY A 132 9.53 -10.98 12.01
N ASP A 133 10.22 -11.76 12.83
CA ASP A 133 11.09 -11.29 13.94
C ASP A 133 12.54 -11.76 13.83
N PHE A 134 12.90 -12.39 12.71
CA PHE A 134 14.22 -12.98 12.53
C PHE A 134 15.24 -11.95 12.00
N PRO A 135 16.56 -12.23 12.06
CA PRO A 135 17.60 -11.27 11.67
C PRO A 135 17.43 -10.65 10.28
N ILE A 136 16.87 -11.40 9.31
CA ILE A 136 16.58 -10.89 7.97
C ILE A 136 15.46 -9.84 7.99
N ALA A 137 14.41 -10.05 8.79
CA ALA A 137 13.34 -9.07 8.95
C ALA A 137 13.86 -7.76 9.58
N LEU A 138 14.74 -7.88 10.58
CA LEU A 138 15.40 -6.71 11.20
C LEU A 138 16.29 -5.97 10.20
N ALA A 139 17.06 -6.69 9.39
CA ALA A 139 17.91 -6.09 8.36
C ALA A 139 17.09 -5.37 7.27
N LEU A 140 15.94 -5.94 6.87
CA LEU A 140 15.02 -5.30 5.94
C LEU A 140 14.43 -4.01 6.52
N GLU A 141 13.97 -4.03 7.78
CA GLU A 141 13.45 -2.85 8.45
C GLU A 141 14.50 -1.74 8.56
N GLU A 142 15.74 -2.07 8.93
CA GLU A 142 16.83 -1.09 9.07
C GLU A 142 17.23 -0.45 7.73
N LEU A 143 17.29 -1.25 6.66
CA LEU A 143 17.85 -0.83 5.38
C LEU A 143 16.82 -0.21 4.43
N ALA A 144 15.52 -0.52 4.56
CA ALA A 144 14.47 -0.06 3.65
C ALA A 144 14.47 1.47 3.41
N PRO A 145 14.60 2.35 4.43
CA PRO A 145 14.61 3.79 4.21
C PRO A 145 15.75 4.26 3.30
N LYS A 146 16.89 3.55 3.29
CA LYS A 146 18.05 3.90 2.45
C LYS A 146 17.79 3.65 0.96
N PHE A 147 16.76 2.88 0.63
CA PHE A 147 16.38 2.54 -0.75
C PHE A 147 15.03 3.15 -1.19
N GLY A 148 14.45 4.02 -0.35
CA GLY A 148 13.17 4.70 -0.62
C GLY A 148 11.98 3.77 -0.43
N TRP A 149 11.95 3.05 0.70
CA TRP A 149 10.78 2.34 1.21
C TRP A 149 10.54 2.71 2.66
N PHE A 150 9.28 2.77 3.05
CA PHE A 150 8.88 2.99 4.43
C PHE A 150 8.57 1.65 5.10
N PRO A 151 9.43 1.15 6.00
CA PRO A 151 9.24 -0.16 6.60
C PRO A 151 8.18 -0.13 7.70
N ARG A 152 7.34 -1.16 7.73
CA ARG A 152 6.51 -1.52 8.88
C ARG A 152 6.69 -2.99 9.15
N ARG A 153 7.32 -3.32 10.28
CA ARG A 153 7.55 -4.71 10.68
C ARG A 153 6.46 -5.22 11.60
N LEU A 154 5.85 -6.35 11.21
CA LEU A 154 4.97 -7.13 12.05
C LEU A 154 5.77 -8.23 12.72
N ALA A 155 6.14 -7.97 13.97
CA ALA A 155 6.55 -9.00 14.89
C ALA A 155 5.37 -9.94 15.15
N LEU A 156 5.53 -11.26 15.01
CA LEU A 156 4.51 -12.25 15.35
C LEU A 156 4.86 -13.03 16.63
N GLU A 157 6.16 -13.14 16.95
CA GLU A 157 6.67 -13.91 18.09
C GLU A 157 6.88 -13.04 19.32
N GLN A 158 7.24 -11.76 19.14
CA GLN A 158 7.51 -10.86 20.26
C GLN A 158 6.20 -10.26 20.80
N ASN A 159 5.48 -10.97 21.69
CA ASN A 159 4.55 -10.40 22.70
C ASN A 159 3.85 -11.48 23.56
N GLN A 160 4.61 -12.34 24.26
CA GLN A 160 3.99 -13.17 25.31
C GLN A 160 3.41 -12.35 26.48
N ALA A 161 3.74 -11.06 26.59
CA ALA A 161 3.27 -10.19 27.67
C ALA A 161 1.79 -9.75 27.54
N ASN A 162 1.24 -9.69 26.31
CA ASN A 162 -0.14 -9.24 26.05
C ASN A 162 -1.08 -10.33 25.52
N GLY A 163 -0.62 -11.58 25.40
CA GLY A 163 -1.47 -12.77 25.22
C GLY A 163 -2.30 -12.86 23.92
N SER A 164 -2.14 -11.96 22.96
CA SER A 164 -2.87 -12.05 21.68
C SER A 164 -2.23 -13.08 20.76
N ASP A 165 -3.05 -13.97 20.22
CA ASP A 165 -2.66 -15.00 19.24
C ASP A 165 -1.87 -14.43 18.05
N PRO A 166 -0.78 -15.09 17.59
CA PRO A 166 0.03 -14.62 16.46
C PRO A 166 -0.76 -14.40 15.16
N LEU A 167 -1.79 -15.20 14.87
CA LEU A 167 -2.60 -15.04 13.66
C LEU A 167 -3.55 -13.84 13.78
N GLU A 168 -4.09 -13.58 14.97
CA GLU A 168 -4.84 -12.35 15.23
C GLU A 168 -3.96 -11.10 15.11
N ARG A 169 -2.71 -11.16 15.57
CA ARG A 169 -1.73 -10.08 15.38
C ARG A 169 -1.40 -9.86 13.91
N LEU A 170 -1.20 -10.93 13.15
CA LEU A 170 -1.00 -10.87 11.71
C LEU A 170 -2.20 -10.18 11.05
N LYS A 171 -3.41 -10.69 11.30
CA LYS A 171 -4.65 -10.16 10.72
C LYS A 171 -4.83 -8.68 11.02
N ARG A 172 -4.74 -8.28 12.30
CA ARG A 172 -4.85 -6.88 12.72
C ARG A 172 -3.75 -6.03 12.07
N GLY A 173 -2.50 -6.47 12.17
CA GLY A 173 -1.36 -5.72 11.67
C GLY A 173 -1.37 -5.50 10.15
N VAL A 174 -1.83 -6.47 9.36
CA VAL A 174 -1.98 -6.25 7.91
C VAL A 174 -3.14 -5.28 7.64
N SER A 175 -4.28 -5.45 8.33
CA SER A 175 -5.45 -4.60 8.11
C SER A 175 -5.25 -3.12 8.49
N GLU A 176 -4.42 -2.83 9.49
CA GLU A 176 -4.14 -1.47 9.96
C GLU A 176 -3.18 -0.69 9.06
N VAL A 177 -2.39 -1.39 8.24
CA VAL A 177 -1.26 -0.81 7.51
C VAL A 177 -1.45 -0.96 6.00
N CYS A 178 -2.60 -1.44 5.53
CA CYS A 178 -2.83 -1.61 4.09
C CYS A 178 -2.79 -0.27 3.34
N GLU A 179 -1.82 -0.14 2.42
CA GLU A 179 -1.72 0.95 1.44
C GLU A 179 -1.83 0.36 0.01
N PRO A 180 -2.40 1.09 -0.96
CA PRO A 180 -2.33 0.71 -2.37
C PRO A 180 -0.87 0.51 -2.80
N ASP A 181 -0.62 -0.46 -3.69
CA ASP A 181 0.72 -0.74 -4.23
C ASP A 181 1.79 -1.03 -3.16
N MET A 182 1.40 -1.57 -2.00
CA MET A 182 2.37 -1.92 -0.96
C MET A 182 3.28 -3.09 -1.37
N TYR A 183 4.47 -3.12 -0.79
CA TYR A 183 5.42 -4.22 -0.91
C TYR A 183 5.30 -5.10 0.33
N ALA A 184 5.24 -6.42 0.15
CA ALA A 184 5.18 -7.36 1.27
C ALA A 184 6.37 -8.33 1.24
N MET A 185 6.98 -8.52 2.40
CA MET A 185 8.08 -9.47 2.59
C MET A 185 7.80 -10.37 3.79
N VAL A 186 7.71 -11.68 3.54
CA VAL A 186 7.53 -12.71 4.56
C VAL A 186 8.89 -13.28 4.94
N ALA A 187 9.29 -13.10 6.19
CA ALA A 187 10.57 -13.54 6.74
C ALA A 187 10.37 -14.23 8.10
N THR A 188 9.45 -15.20 8.14
CA THR A 188 9.04 -15.91 9.38
C THR A 188 9.81 -17.21 9.63
N MET A 189 10.79 -17.53 8.79
CA MET A 189 11.62 -18.75 8.89
C MET A 189 10.81 -20.06 8.87
N GLY A 190 9.59 -20.07 8.32
CA GLY A 190 8.73 -21.25 8.22
C GLY A 190 7.64 -21.39 9.27
N LEU A 191 7.56 -20.50 10.26
CA LEU A 191 6.56 -20.62 11.32
C LEU A 191 5.17 -20.20 10.83
N TYR A 192 5.08 -19.11 10.06
CA TYR A 192 3.81 -18.52 9.62
C TYR A 192 3.82 -18.16 8.13
N ASP A 193 4.68 -18.80 7.33
CA ASP A 193 4.84 -18.48 5.91
C ASP A 193 3.50 -18.62 5.16
N GLY A 194 2.81 -19.75 5.37
CA GLY A 194 1.53 -20.03 4.73
C GLY A 194 0.41 -19.09 5.17
N ASP A 195 0.32 -18.78 6.46
CA ASP A 195 -0.70 -17.88 7.00
C ASP A 195 -0.49 -16.43 6.54
N SER A 196 0.76 -15.99 6.50
CA SER A 196 1.15 -14.68 5.96
C SER A 196 0.74 -14.54 4.51
N LEU A 197 1.06 -15.53 3.67
CA LEU A 197 0.70 -15.51 2.26
C LEU A 197 -0.82 -15.61 2.04
N ARG A 198 -1.54 -16.40 2.85
CA ARG A 198 -3.00 -16.45 2.80
C ARG A 198 -3.66 -15.12 3.17
N MET A 199 -3.08 -14.36 4.10
CA MET A 199 -3.57 -13.03 4.44
C MET A 199 -3.28 -12.03 3.31
N LEU A 200 -2.05 -12.03 2.80
CA LEU A 200 -1.58 -11.07 1.78
C LEU A 200 -2.33 -11.18 0.44
N ARG A 201 -2.86 -12.35 0.10
CA ARG A 201 -3.61 -12.56 -1.16
C ARG A 201 -4.88 -11.72 -1.28
N ASP A 202 -5.35 -11.15 -0.17
CA ASP A 202 -6.59 -10.38 -0.11
C ASP A 202 -6.34 -8.87 -0.30
N TYR A 203 -5.08 -8.48 -0.56
CA TYR A 203 -4.66 -7.08 -0.69
C TYR A 203 -4.01 -6.78 -2.04
N PRO A 204 -4.14 -5.55 -2.57
CA PRO A 204 -3.36 -5.10 -3.73
C PRO A 204 -1.88 -5.00 -3.39
N LEU A 205 -1.00 -5.61 -4.20
CA LEU A 205 0.44 -5.65 -3.94
C LEU A 205 1.25 -5.24 -5.17
N ALA A 206 2.28 -4.42 -4.94
CA ALA A 206 3.31 -4.13 -5.94
C ALA A 206 4.41 -5.21 -5.98
N TYR A 207 4.61 -5.91 -4.87
CA TYR A 207 5.56 -6.99 -4.72
C TYR A 207 5.14 -7.88 -3.55
N ALA A 208 5.33 -9.19 -3.69
CA ALA A 208 5.27 -10.13 -2.59
C ALA A 208 6.49 -11.05 -2.66
N GLY A 209 7.20 -11.21 -1.55
CA GLY A 209 8.32 -12.13 -1.48
C GLY A 209 8.30 -12.95 -0.20
N LEU A 210 8.92 -14.13 -0.27
CA LEU A 210 9.10 -15.03 0.85
C LEU A 210 10.57 -15.45 0.96
N VAL A 211 11.16 -15.19 2.12
CA VAL A 211 12.48 -15.68 2.48
C VAL A 211 12.38 -17.17 2.80
N THR A 212 12.77 -18.00 1.84
CA THR A 212 12.66 -19.47 1.94
C THR A 212 13.64 -20.17 1.00
N SER A 213 13.74 -21.50 1.06
CA SER A 213 14.52 -22.28 0.09
C SER A 213 13.63 -22.74 -1.07
N PRO A 214 14.19 -23.04 -2.26
CA PRO A 214 13.41 -23.54 -3.39
C PRO A 214 12.64 -24.83 -3.05
N LYS A 215 13.22 -25.68 -2.20
CA LYS A 215 12.57 -26.92 -1.76
C LYS A 215 11.35 -26.62 -0.88
N ARG A 216 11.48 -25.73 0.10
CA ARG A 216 10.38 -25.38 1.00
C ARG A 216 9.27 -24.64 0.25
N TRP A 217 9.62 -23.77 -0.69
CA TRP A 217 8.63 -23.09 -1.52
C TRP A 217 7.76 -24.07 -2.31
N ARG A 218 8.33 -25.10 -2.95
CA ARG A 218 7.52 -26.08 -3.71
C ARG A 218 6.43 -26.72 -2.85
N SER A 219 6.81 -27.22 -1.67
CA SER A 219 5.85 -27.83 -0.73
C SER A 219 4.83 -26.81 -0.21
N GLN A 220 5.26 -25.58 0.09
CA GLN A 220 4.37 -24.52 0.57
C GLN A 220 3.37 -24.09 -0.51
N ARG A 221 3.81 -23.97 -1.77
CA ARG A 221 2.97 -23.59 -2.92
C ARG A 221 1.91 -24.64 -3.20
N GLU A 222 2.27 -25.92 -3.17
CA GLU A 222 1.31 -27.03 -3.30
C GLU A 222 0.22 -26.96 -2.23
N GLU A 223 0.62 -26.71 -0.98
CA GLU A 223 -0.30 -26.57 0.14
C GLU A 223 -1.20 -25.33 0.04
N LEU A 224 -0.66 -24.19 -0.39
CA LEU A 224 -1.42 -22.95 -0.60
C LEU A 224 -2.50 -23.15 -1.67
N ILE A 225 -2.15 -23.76 -2.80
CA ILE A 225 -3.10 -24.06 -3.88
C ILE A 225 -4.16 -25.04 -3.40
N ARG A 226 -3.76 -26.11 -2.69
CA ARG A 226 -4.68 -27.09 -2.10
C ARG A 226 -5.68 -26.46 -1.12
N THR A 227 -5.28 -25.38 -0.43
CA THR A 227 -6.11 -24.64 0.52
C THR A 227 -6.85 -23.44 -0.09
N GLY A 228 -6.89 -23.33 -1.42
CA GLY A 228 -7.72 -22.38 -2.15
C GLY A 228 -7.05 -21.03 -2.46
N VAL A 229 -5.73 -20.90 -2.27
CA VAL A 229 -4.99 -19.75 -2.82
C VAL A 229 -4.84 -19.90 -4.33
N SER A 230 -5.07 -18.83 -5.09
CA SER A 230 -4.98 -18.88 -6.55
C SER A 230 -3.55 -19.16 -7.01
N ALA A 231 -3.42 -19.88 -8.14
CA ALA A 231 -2.13 -20.07 -8.79
C ALA A 231 -1.51 -18.73 -9.22
N GLU A 232 -2.35 -17.78 -9.66
CA GLU A 232 -1.94 -16.41 -10.02
C GLU A 232 -1.23 -15.69 -8.87
N PHE A 233 -1.79 -15.71 -7.66
CA PHE A 233 -1.13 -15.12 -6.49
C PHE A 233 0.18 -15.87 -6.17
N CYS A 234 0.18 -17.19 -6.23
CA CYS A 234 1.40 -17.97 -5.98
C CYS A 234 2.51 -17.67 -7.00
N ASP A 235 2.15 -17.45 -8.27
CA ASP A 235 3.10 -17.13 -9.33
C ASP A 235 3.60 -15.68 -9.26
N PHE A 236 2.82 -14.79 -8.62
CA PHE A 236 3.22 -13.42 -8.31
C PHE A 236 4.28 -13.31 -7.19
N VAL A 237 4.32 -14.29 -6.28
CA VAL A 237 5.21 -14.32 -5.10
C VAL A 237 6.62 -14.77 -5.49
N ASP A 238 7.62 -13.94 -5.18
CA ASP A 238 9.03 -14.28 -5.32
C ASP A 238 9.51 -15.14 -4.14
N ALA A 239 9.73 -16.43 -4.39
CA ALA A 239 10.13 -17.40 -3.37
C ALA A 239 11.09 -18.47 -3.95
N PRO A 240 12.40 -18.43 -3.63
CA PRO A 240 13.08 -17.52 -2.71
C PRO A 240 13.03 -16.06 -3.14
N ALA A 241 12.85 -15.16 -2.18
CA ALA A 241 12.98 -13.73 -2.42
C ALA A 241 14.45 -13.32 -2.59
N GLY A 242 14.68 -12.34 -3.47
CA GLY A 242 15.97 -11.76 -3.78
C GLY A 242 16.73 -12.46 -4.91
N HIS A 243 17.65 -11.73 -5.52
CA HIS A 243 18.53 -12.30 -6.55
C HIS A 243 19.57 -13.24 -5.94
N ASP A 244 19.98 -14.26 -6.72
CA ASP A 244 21.09 -15.12 -6.34
C ASP A 244 22.42 -14.40 -6.55
N ILE A 245 22.90 -13.78 -5.47
CA ILE A 245 24.21 -13.12 -5.40
C ILE A 245 25.20 -13.90 -4.52
N GLY A 246 24.86 -15.15 -4.14
CA GLY A 246 25.62 -15.91 -3.16
C GLY A 246 25.54 -15.36 -1.72
N ALA A 247 24.45 -14.67 -1.37
CA ALA A 247 24.25 -14.06 -0.06
C ALA A 247 24.20 -15.09 1.07
N VAL A 248 24.88 -14.81 2.17
CA VAL A 248 24.89 -15.66 3.39
C VAL A 248 24.34 -14.90 4.60
N GLY A 249 24.77 -13.65 4.78
CA GLY A 249 24.39 -12.83 5.93
C GLY A 249 23.02 -12.16 5.77
N PRO A 250 22.34 -11.78 6.88
CA PRO A 250 21.05 -11.09 6.81
C PRO A 250 21.07 -9.80 5.97
N GLN A 251 22.14 -9.01 6.07
CA GLN A 251 22.29 -7.77 5.31
C GLN A 251 22.53 -8.03 3.81
N GLU A 252 23.27 -9.09 3.46
CA GLU A 252 23.48 -9.49 2.06
C GLU A 252 22.19 -10.01 1.43
N ILE A 253 21.42 -10.81 2.19
CA ILE A 253 20.10 -11.30 1.76
C ILE A 253 19.13 -10.12 1.61
N ALA A 254 19.10 -9.19 2.57
CA ALA A 254 18.28 -7.98 2.45
C ALA A 254 18.67 -7.15 1.21
N LEU A 255 19.97 -6.99 0.93
CA LEU A 255 20.46 -6.31 -0.26
C LEU A 255 19.98 -7.00 -1.55
N SER A 256 20.03 -8.34 -1.61
CA SER A 256 19.58 -9.07 -2.79
C SER A 256 18.06 -8.96 -3.01
N ILE A 257 17.29 -8.90 -1.93
CA ILE A 257 15.85 -8.61 -1.94
C ILE A 257 15.58 -7.20 -2.45
N PHE A 258 16.27 -6.19 -1.92
CA PHE A 258 16.09 -4.81 -2.40
C PHE A 258 16.46 -4.68 -3.87
N ALA A 259 17.52 -5.35 -4.32
CA ALA A 259 17.87 -5.36 -5.74
C ALA A 259 16.71 -5.90 -6.61
N GLN A 260 16.07 -7.00 -6.20
CA GLN A 260 14.89 -7.55 -6.88
C GLN A 260 13.69 -6.60 -6.83
N MET A 261 13.40 -5.99 -5.68
CA MET A 261 12.32 -5.02 -5.54
C MET A 261 12.55 -3.76 -6.39
N ILE A 262 13.80 -3.27 -6.47
CA ILE A 262 14.18 -2.14 -7.34
C ILE A 262 13.98 -2.53 -8.80
N GLU A 263 14.39 -3.73 -9.21
CA GLU A 263 14.15 -4.20 -10.57
C GLU A 263 12.65 -4.21 -10.89
N ARG A 264 11.81 -4.78 -10.01
CA ARG A 264 10.36 -4.80 -10.20
C ARG A 264 9.78 -3.38 -10.31
N ARG A 265 10.22 -2.47 -9.43
CA ARG A 265 9.83 -1.04 -9.44
C ARG A 265 10.22 -0.30 -10.72
N ARG A 266 11.37 -0.64 -11.34
CA ARG A 266 11.94 0.13 -12.46
C ARG A 266 11.67 -0.47 -13.83
N ARG A 267 11.51 -1.79 -13.94
CA ARG A 267 11.38 -2.51 -15.22
C ARG A 267 10.05 -3.25 -15.38
N GLN A 268 9.29 -3.42 -14.30
CA GLN A 268 8.07 -4.24 -14.28
C GLN A 268 6.94 -3.49 -13.56
N THR A 269 6.75 -2.21 -13.88
CA THR A 269 5.75 -1.33 -13.25
C THR A 269 4.33 -1.88 -13.37
N ASP A 270 4.05 -2.60 -14.46
CA ASP A 270 2.71 -3.14 -14.75
C ASP A 270 2.45 -4.49 -14.06
N VAL A 271 3.47 -5.10 -13.46
CA VAL A 271 3.32 -6.34 -12.71
C VAL A 271 2.82 -6.01 -11.31
N ARG A 272 1.50 -6.07 -11.14
CA ARG A 272 0.78 -5.85 -9.89
C ARG A 272 -0.15 -7.02 -9.63
N TYR A 273 -0.36 -7.32 -8.35
CA TYR A 273 -1.39 -8.25 -7.94
C TYR A 273 -2.60 -7.47 -7.44
N PHE A 274 -3.76 -7.80 -7.98
CA PHE A 274 -5.05 -7.31 -7.51
C PHE A 274 -5.87 -8.51 -7.07
N PRO A 275 -6.46 -8.50 -5.86
CA PRO A 275 -7.30 -9.58 -5.40
C PRO A 275 -8.53 -9.71 -6.31
N PRO A 276 -9.04 -10.94 -6.54
CA PRO A 276 -10.28 -11.15 -7.31
C PRO A 276 -11.44 -10.35 -6.72
N SER A 277 -12.27 -9.74 -7.56
CA SER A 277 -13.41 -8.92 -7.14
C SER A 277 -14.35 -9.73 -6.22
N GLY A 278 -14.46 -9.32 -4.95
CA GLY A 278 -15.26 -10.01 -3.92
C GLY A 278 -14.55 -10.20 -2.58
N THR A 279 -13.24 -9.97 -2.53
CA THR A 279 -12.47 -9.96 -1.28
C THR A 279 -12.61 -8.60 -0.61
N SER A 280 -13.31 -8.53 0.51
CA SER A 280 -13.64 -7.27 1.18
C SER A 280 -12.38 -6.55 1.68
N THR A 281 -11.95 -5.49 0.99
CA THR A 281 -11.29 -4.37 1.66
C THR A 281 -12.32 -3.80 2.64
N SER A 282 -12.08 -3.96 3.94
CA SER A 282 -13.03 -3.59 4.99
C SER A 282 -13.51 -2.15 4.77
N GLU A 283 -14.79 -2.02 4.41
CA GLU A 283 -15.47 -0.74 4.37
C GLU A 283 -15.40 -0.08 5.75
N THR A 284 -15.10 1.21 5.73
CA THR A 284 -15.08 2.07 6.90
C THR A 284 -16.47 2.06 7.54
N VAL A 285 -16.49 1.86 8.87
CA VAL A 285 -17.70 1.72 9.69
C VAL A 285 -18.68 2.88 9.48
N ALA A 286 -19.89 2.56 9.01
CA ALA A 286 -21.06 3.41 9.18
C ALA A 286 -22.34 2.57 9.38
N GLY A 287 -22.91 2.66 10.58
CA GLY A 287 -24.35 2.56 10.83
C GLY A 287 -25.04 1.21 10.61
N GLY A 288 -25.16 0.43 11.69
CA GLY A 288 -25.92 -0.83 11.67
C GLY A 288 -27.43 -0.68 11.47
N THR A 289 -28.05 -1.77 11.02
CA THR A 289 -29.42 -2.16 11.38
C THR A 289 -29.50 -3.69 11.38
N VAL A 290 -29.85 -4.24 12.54
CA VAL A 290 -30.00 -5.68 12.78
C VAL A 290 -31.31 -6.15 12.13
N SER A 291 -31.21 -7.12 11.24
CA SER A 291 -32.37 -7.89 10.76
C SER A 291 -32.24 -9.33 11.25
N THR A 292 -33.12 -9.68 12.19
CA THR A 292 -33.27 -10.98 12.81
C THR A 292 -33.80 -11.99 11.80
N SER A 293 -33.02 -13.04 11.50
CA SER A 293 -33.54 -14.27 10.89
C SER A 293 -33.34 -15.43 11.87
N THR A 294 -34.34 -16.30 11.90
CA THR A 294 -34.49 -17.41 12.84
C THR A 294 -33.51 -18.53 12.44
N GLY A 295 -32.28 -18.43 12.94
CA GLY A 295 -31.21 -19.39 12.67
C GLY A 295 -31.08 -20.47 13.75
N LEU A 296 -30.39 -21.56 13.42
CA LEU A 296 -29.92 -22.64 14.28
C LEU A 296 -29.10 -22.11 15.48
N GLY A 297 -28.64 -20.86 15.43
CA GLY A 297 -28.03 -20.16 16.54
C GLY A 297 -26.57 -20.55 16.72
N THR A 298 -26.07 -20.40 17.96
CA THR A 298 -24.68 -20.72 18.29
C THR A 298 -24.59 -22.04 19.04
N GLY A 299 -23.71 -22.93 18.60
CA GLY A 299 -23.36 -24.20 19.24
C GLY A 299 -21.96 -24.15 19.86
N ILE A 300 -21.59 -25.20 20.58
CA ILE A 300 -20.23 -25.37 21.12
C ILE A 300 -19.60 -26.58 20.42
N ASP A 301 -18.39 -26.40 19.88
CA ASP A 301 -17.58 -27.49 19.34
C ASP A 301 -17.18 -28.45 20.47
N PRO A 302 -17.61 -29.72 20.46
CA PRO A 302 -17.36 -30.66 21.54
C PRO A 302 -15.90 -31.14 21.63
N VAL A 303 -15.07 -30.90 20.60
CA VAL A 303 -13.66 -31.30 20.58
C VAL A 303 -12.77 -30.26 21.24
N CYS A 304 -13.11 -28.97 21.10
CA CYS A 304 -12.24 -27.88 21.59
C CYS A 304 -12.94 -26.85 22.49
N GLY A 305 -14.26 -26.89 22.61
CA GLY A 305 -15.05 -25.95 23.43
C GLY A 305 -15.29 -24.58 22.81
N MET A 306 -14.86 -24.34 21.56
CA MET A 306 -15.11 -23.07 20.87
C MET A 306 -16.59 -22.89 20.50
N ARG A 307 -17.07 -21.65 20.60
CA ARG A 307 -18.44 -21.29 20.21
C ARG A 307 -18.51 -21.13 18.68
N VAL A 308 -19.42 -21.84 18.04
CA VAL A 308 -19.56 -21.94 16.58
C VAL A 308 -20.93 -21.40 16.18
N ASP A 309 -20.96 -20.57 15.15
CA ASP A 309 -22.21 -20.16 14.51
C ASP A 309 -22.72 -21.30 13.61
N LEU A 310 -23.82 -21.94 14.01
CA LEU A 310 -24.38 -23.12 13.31
C LEU A 310 -25.01 -22.74 11.97
N ASP A 311 -25.43 -21.48 11.82
CA ASP A 311 -26.04 -20.99 10.59
C ASP A 311 -25.01 -20.83 9.48
N ASN A 312 -23.78 -20.43 9.84
CA ASN A 312 -22.74 -20.05 8.88
C ASN A 312 -21.57 -21.05 8.79
N THR A 313 -21.40 -21.97 9.74
CA THR A 313 -20.30 -22.94 9.67
C THR A 313 -20.51 -23.99 8.57
N ALA A 314 -19.49 -24.19 7.72
CA ALA A 314 -19.43 -25.30 6.78
C ALA A 314 -19.05 -26.63 7.45
N TYR A 315 -18.59 -26.58 8.71
CA TYR A 315 -18.11 -27.73 9.46
C TYR A 315 -19.16 -28.14 10.48
N ARG A 316 -20.14 -28.92 10.03
CA ARG A 316 -21.22 -29.46 10.87
C ARG A 316 -21.58 -30.87 10.47
N THR A 317 -22.06 -31.66 11.41
CA THR A 317 -22.58 -33.01 11.18
C THR A 317 -23.82 -33.23 12.03
N GLU A 318 -24.67 -34.18 11.66
CA GLU A 318 -25.73 -34.66 12.56
C GLU A 318 -25.20 -35.82 13.40
N HIS A 319 -25.49 -35.80 14.70
CA HIS A 319 -25.22 -36.88 15.64
C HIS A 319 -26.36 -36.94 16.67
N ASP A 320 -26.93 -38.12 16.92
CA ASP A 320 -28.11 -38.33 17.78
C ASP A 320 -29.29 -37.38 17.52
N GLY A 321 -29.54 -37.07 16.24
CA GLY A 321 -30.64 -36.21 15.81
C GLY A 321 -30.45 -34.71 16.12
N LYS A 322 -29.21 -34.28 16.44
CA LYS A 322 -28.84 -32.88 16.65
C LYS A 322 -27.71 -32.46 15.69
N THR A 323 -27.78 -31.22 15.21
CA THR A 323 -26.68 -30.60 14.47
C THR A 323 -25.55 -30.23 15.43
N VAL A 324 -24.38 -30.82 15.24
CA VAL A 324 -23.14 -30.50 15.95
C VAL A 324 -22.24 -29.67 15.03
N GLY A 325 -21.85 -28.49 15.47
CA GLY A 325 -20.96 -27.58 14.73
C GLY A 325 -19.53 -27.60 15.25
N PHE A 326 -18.58 -27.41 14.34
CA PHE A 326 -17.14 -27.45 14.62
C PHE A 326 -16.46 -26.16 14.16
N CYS A 327 -15.42 -25.75 14.88
CA CYS A 327 -14.67 -24.52 14.58
C CYS A 327 -13.79 -24.67 13.33
N CYS A 328 -13.42 -25.91 12.97
CA CYS A 328 -12.55 -26.21 11.85
C CYS A 328 -12.72 -27.67 11.35
N PRO A 329 -12.21 -28.01 10.15
CA PRO A 329 -12.26 -29.37 9.61
C PRO A 329 -11.60 -30.42 10.50
N HIS A 330 -10.58 -30.03 11.27
CA HIS A 330 -9.84 -30.95 12.15
C HIS A 330 -10.69 -31.41 13.34
N CYS A 331 -11.46 -30.51 13.94
CA CYS A 331 -12.40 -30.86 15.02
C CYS A 331 -13.54 -31.75 14.50
N LEU A 332 -14.08 -31.45 13.31
CA LEU A 332 -15.05 -32.32 12.63
C LEU A 332 -14.48 -33.72 12.37
N SER A 333 -13.26 -33.80 11.82
CA SER A 333 -12.59 -35.08 11.52
C SER A 333 -12.32 -35.90 12.79
N LYS A 334 -11.86 -35.26 13.86
CA LYS A 334 -11.67 -35.92 15.18
C LYS A 334 -12.98 -36.45 15.74
N PHE A 335 -14.05 -35.65 15.69
CA PHE A 335 -15.36 -36.07 16.14
C PHE A 335 -15.90 -37.24 15.32
N GLN A 336 -15.71 -37.26 13.99
CA GLN A 336 -16.15 -38.36 13.14
C GLN A 336 -15.36 -39.66 13.36
N GLN A 337 -14.10 -39.56 13.80
CA GLN A 337 -13.25 -40.73 14.09
C GLN A 337 -13.62 -41.40 15.42
N ASP A 338 -14.04 -40.63 16.42
CA ASP A 338 -14.45 -41.16 17.72
C ASP A 338 -15.56 -40.28 18.36
N PRO A 339 -16.81 -40.37 17.87
CA PRO A 339 -17.89 -39.52 18.36
C PRO A 339 -18.23 -39.75 19.84
N GLU A 340 -18.08 -40.99 20.33
CA GLU A 340 -18.41 -41.37 21.70
C GLU A 340 -17.46 -40.72 22.72
N ALA A 341 -16.19 -40.52 22.37
CA ALA A 341 -15.22 -39.81 23.21
C ALA A 341 -15.56 -38.32 23.43
N TYR A 342 -16.38 -37.73 22.55
CA TYR A 342 -16.77 -36.31 22.59
C TYR A 342 -18.28 -36.11 22.77
N ALA A 343 -19.04 -37.19 23.01
CA ALA A 343 -20.46 -37.11 23.31
C ALA A 343 -20.66 -36.48 24.70
N ILE A 344 -20.93 -35.18 24.73
CA ILE A 344 -21.27 -34.45 25.96
C ILE A 344 -22.57 -35.06 26.51
N THR A 345 -22.44 -35.88 27.56
CA THR A 345 -23.60 -36.33 28.34
C THR A 345 -24.05 -35.17 29.22
N ARG A 346 -25.09 -34.48 28.73
CA ARG A 346 -25.87 -33.37 29.32
C ARG A 346 -25.23 -31.99 29.38
#